data_AF-A0A7V8E433-F1
#
_entry.id   AF-A0A7V8E433-F1
#
_cell.length_a   1.000
_cell.length_b   1.000
_cell.length_c   1.000
_cell.angle_alpha   90.00
_cell.angle_beta   90.00
_cell.angle_gamma   90.00
#
_symmetry.space_group_name_H-M   'P 1'
#
loop_
_entity.id
_entity.type
_entity.pdbx_description
1 polymer ?
#
loop_
_entity_poly.entity_id
_entity_poly.type
_entity_poly.pdbx_seq_one_letter_code
_entity_poly.pdbx_strand_id
1 'polypeptide(L)'
;MTAEPQRLRHFRGYPAHYRGILFSQIGCSIGCLPIVASPLYAAAFYWNQLHGHLRTGTVVALLLSGLLFLMFVALLAQCFPRPQILPYFEKRLGDAGTWLHGQALARNCRALDEAAMAHGVTPLSAFGYGDELAREAFTWHDAARGLEAVRGLEELIPRFRELVDDTGAVWDELQLMEDALAKAAERGVRFCLHMRCSDYTSGVEMDARRGSYF
;
A
#
# COMPACT_ATOMS: atom_id res chain seq x y z
N MET A 1 -17.30 -15.46 -18.73
CA MET A 1 -17.03 -14.81 -17.43
C MET A 1 -15.83 -15.50 -16.80
N THR A 2 -14.62 -14.98 -17.02
CA THR A 2 -13.39 -15.50 -16.42
C THR A 2 -13.31 -15.03 -14.98
N ALA A 3 -13.11 -15.96 -14.05
CA ALA A 3 -12.96 -15.68 -12.63
C ALA A 3 -11.71 -14.81 -12.42
N GLU A 4 -11.93 -13.52 -12.18
CA GLU A 4 -10.87 -12.57 -11.82
C GLU A 4 -10.29 -12.98 -10.46
N PRO A 5 -8.98 -13.25 -10.34
CA PRO A 5 -8.38 -13.75 -9.10
C PRO A 5 -8.66 -12.79 -7.94
N GLN A 6 -9.06 -13.32 -6.76
CA GLN A 6 -9.47 -12.53 -5.59
C GLN A 6 -8.48 -11.42 -5.20
N ARG A 7 -7.17 -11.57 -5.49
CA ARG A 7 -6.15 -10.54 -5.25
C ARG A 7 -6.34 -9.25 -6.08
N LEU A 8 -7.04 -9.31 -7.21
CA LEU A 8 -7.30 -8.14 -8.07
C LEU A 8 -8.52 -7.33 -7.61
N ARG A 9 -9.43 -7.90 -6.81
CA ARG A 9 -10.56 -7.16 -6.22
C ARG A 9 -10.11 -6.07 -5.25
N HIS A 10 -8.96 -6.26 -4.60
CA HIS A 10 -8.36 -5.30 -3.68
C HIS A 10 -8.03 -3.95 -4.35
N PHE A 11 -7.75 -3.97 -5.66
CA PHE A 11 -7.34 -2.78 -6.40
C PHE A 11 -8.48 -2.09 -7.17
N ARG A 12 -9.74 -2.57 -7.04
CA ARG A 12 -10.92 -1.85 -7.56
C ARG A 12 -11.15 -0.60 -6.70
N GLY A 13 -10.85 0.57 -7.24
CA GLY A 13 -10.93 1.87 -6.56
C GLY A 13 -9.65 2.70 -6.74
N TYR A 14 -8.53 2.03 -6.99
CA TYR A 14 -7.25 2.67 -7.27
C TYR A 14 -7.25 3.32 -8.67
N PRO A 15 -6.62 4.50 -8.84
CA PRO A 15 -6.37 5.10 -10.15
C PRO A 15 -5.67 4.11 -11.08
N ALA A 16 -5.99 4.18 -12.38
CA ALA A 16 -5.53 3.21 -13.37
C ALA A 16 -3.99 3.15 -13.48
N HIS A 17 -3.29 4.26 -13.21
CA HIS A 17 -1.84 4.31 -13.30
C HIS A 17 -1.15 3.46 -12.20
N TYR A 18 -1.69 3.45 -10.97
CA TYR A 18 -1.16 2.61 -9.89
C TYR A 18 -1.34 1.12 -10.20
N ARG A 19 -2.44 0.74 -10.86
CA ARG A 19 -2.62 -0.65 -11.32
C ARG A 19 -1.49 -1.05 -12.28
N GLY A 20 -1.12 -0.18 -13.22
CA GLY A 20 -0.02 -0.43 -14.17
C GLY A 20 1.34 -0.63 -13.51
N ILE A 21 1.68 0.20 -12.52
CA ILE A 21 2.92 0.09 -11.74
C ILE A 21 2.96 -1.24 -10.99
N LEU A 22 1.86 -1.58 -10.29
CA LEU A 22 1.67 -2.85 -9.61
C LEU A 22 1.81 -4.06 -10.56
N PHE A 23 1.18 -4.03 -11.74
CA PHE A 23 1.25 -5.12 -12.71
C PHE A 23 2.65 -5.29 -13.33
N SER A 24 3.37 -4.19 -13.63
CA SER A 24 4.70 -4.28 -14.27
C SER A 24 5.77 -4.85 -13.34
N GLN A 25 5.73 -4.51 -12.05
CA GLN A 25 6.67 -5.03 -11.06
C GLN A 25 6.41 -6.50 -10.70
N ILE A 26 5.14 -6.91 -10.66
CA ILE A 26 4.74 -8.31 -10.46
C ILE A 26 5.18 -9.17 -11.65
N GLY A 27 5.02 -8.68 -12.89
CA GLY A 27 5.43 -9.39 -14.11
C GLY A 27 6.93 -9.67 -14.18
N CYS A 28 7.77 -8.72 -13.74
CA CYS A 28 9.22 -8.89 -13.72
C CYS A 28 9.69 -9.91 -12.66
N SER A 29 8.99 -9.95 -11.52
CA SER A 29 9.34 -10.80 -10.38
C SER A 29 9.01 -12.29 -10.60
N ILE A 30 7.88 -12.58 -11.25
CA ILE A 30 7.44 -13.96 -11.54
C ILE A 30 8.32 -14.60 -12.62
N GLY A 31 8.84 -13.82 -13.57
CA GLY A 31 9.73 -14.29 -14.64
C GLY A 31 11.08 -14.85 -14.14
N CYS A 32 11.57 -14.39 -13.00
CA CYS A 32 12.88 -14.79 -12.45
C CYS A 32 12.84 -16.05 -11.58
N LEU A 33 11.67 -16.40 -11.03
CA LEU A 33 11.47 -17.54 -10.12
C LEU A 33 11.84 -18.92 -10.73
N PRO A 34 11.52 -19.23 -12.00
CA PRO A 34 11.87 -20.52 -12.59
C PRO A 34 13.34 -20.64 -13.05
N ILE A 35 14.08 -19.54 -13.17
CA ILE A 35 15.42 -19.54 -13.80
C ILE A 35 16.52 -19.93 -12.82
N VAL A 36 16.40 -19.56 -11.54
CA VAL A 36 17.49 -19.78 -10.55
C VAL A 36 17.33 -21.10 -9.80
N ALA A 37 16.11 -21.55 -9.52
CA ALA A 37 15.87 -22.75 -8.71
C ALA A 37 15.81 -24.06 -9.54
N SER A 38 15.35 -24.02 -10.79
CA SER A 38 15.16 -25.25 -11.60
C SER A 38 16.44 -26.02 -11.94
N PRO A 39 17.56 -25.39 -12.35
CA PRO A 39 18.72 -26.15 -12.83
C PRO A 39 19.44 -26.89 -11.69
N LEU A 40 19.58 -26.24 -10.52
CA LEU A 40 20.23 -26.84 -9.35
C LEU A 40 19.38 -27.95 -8.73
N TYR A 41 18.05 -27.76 -8.67
CA TYR A 41 17.13 -28.77 -8.16
C TYR A 41 17.05 -29.98 -9.10
N ALA A 42 16.97 -29.75 -10.41
CA ALA A 42 17.01 -30.81 -11.42
C ALA A 42 18.33 -31.58 -11.40
N ALA A 43 19.47 -30.88 -11.27
CA ALA A 43 20.79 -31.52 -11.18
C ALA A 43 20.95 -32.37 -9.91
N ALA A 44 20.51 -31.88 -8.74
CA ALA A 44 20.57 -32.62 -7.49
C ALA A 44 19.63 -33.85 -7.49
N PHE A 45 18.44 -33.72 -8.08
CA PHE A 45 17.48 -34.82 -8.22
C PHE A 45 18.01 -35.90 -9.18
N TYR A 46 18.54 -35.50 -10.33
CA TYR A 46 19.12 -36.42 -11.31
C TYR A 46 20.36 -37.15 -10.75
N TRP A 47 21.21 -36.43 -10.01
CA TRP A 47 22.39 -37.01 -9.35
C TRP A 47 22.01 -38.04 -8.28
N ASN A 48 20.95 -37.79 -7.51
CA ASN A 48 20.45 -38.69 -6.47
C ASN A 48 19.83 -39.98 -7.06
N GLN A 49 19.08 -39.86 -8.16
CA GLN A 49 18.55 -41.02 -8.92
C GLN A 49 19.66 -41.95 -9.43
N LEU A 50 20.80 -41.38 -9.85
CA LEU A 50 21.93 -42.16 -10.39
C LEU A 50 22.74 -42.93 -9.34
N HIS A 51 22.82 -42.45 -8.09
CA HIS A 51 23.78 -42.97 -7.10
C HIS A 51 23.15 -43.64 -5.87
N GLY A 52 21.81 -43.70 -5.78
CA GLY A 52 21.06 -44.58 -4.86
C GLY A 52 21.22 -44.35 -3.35
N HIS A 53 22.11 -43.46 -2.91
CA HIS A 53 22.35 -43.14 -1.51
C HIS A 53 22.23 -41.63 -1.28
N LEU A 54 21.36 -41.23 -0.35
CA LEU A 54 21.27 -39.88 0.21
C LEU A 54 22.57 -39.55 0.95
N ARG A 55 23.57 -39.08 0.22
CA ARG A 55 24.81 -38.56 0.81
C ARG A 55 24.50 -37.26 1.56
N THR A 56 25.23 -37.02 2.65
CA THR A 56 25.13 -35.81 3.48
C THR A 56 25.18 -34.52 2.64
N GLY A 57 25.95 -34.54 1.53
CA GLY A 57 26.02 -33.43 0.59
C GLY A 57 24.70 -33.09 -0.11
N THR A 58 23.86 -34.09 -0.42
CA THR A 58 22.55 -33.85 -1.07
C THR A 58 21.58 -33.14 -0.12
N VAL A 59 21.60 -33.52 1.17
CA VAL A 59 20.78 -32.87 2.21
C VAL A 59 21.23 -31.42 2.41
N VAL A 60 22.53 -31.17 2.49
CA VAL A 60 23.08 -29.80 2.62
C VAL A 60 22.71 -28.94 1.41
N ALA A 61 22.79 -29.48 0.18
CA ALA A 61 22.41 -28.76 -1.03
C ALA A 61 20.92 -28.37 -1.06
N LEU A 62 20.03 -29.27 -0.60
CA LEU A 62 18.59 -28.98 -0.49
C LEU A 62 18.29 -27.90 0.54
N LEU A 63 18.94 -27.94 1.70
CA LEU A 63 18.77 -26.91 2.75
C LEU A 63 19.24 -25.54 2.28
N LEU A 64 20.42 -25.46 1.62
CA LEU A 64 20.93 -24.22 1.04
C LEU A 64 20.01 -23.67 -0.05
N SER A 65 19.50 -24.55 -0.93
CA SER A 65 18.56 -24.15 -1.98
C SER A 65 17.24 -23.62 -1.40
N GLY A 66 16.72 -24.29 -0.36
CA GLY A 66 15.53 -23.84 0.37
C GLY A 66 15.75 -22.48 1.05
N LEU A 67 16.90 -22.27 1.68
CA LEU A 67 17.26 -20.98 2.28
C LEU A 67 17.36 -19.86 1.23
N LEU A 68 18.03 -20.11 0.11
CA LEU A 68 18.12 -19.14 -0.99
C LEU A 68 16.75 -18.82 -1.58
N PHE A 69 15.88 -19.82 -1.70
CA PHE A 69 14.50 -19.62 -2.13
C PHE A 69 13.70 -18.74 -1.15
N LEU A 70 13.80 -19.00 0.16
CA LEU A 70 13.16 -18.18 1.18
C LEU A 70 13.68 -16.73 1.16
N MET A 71 15.00 -16.55 1.02
CA MET A 71 15.61 -15.23 0.88
C MET A 71 15.13 -14.52 -0.38
N PHE A 72 15.01 -15.23 -1.50
CA PHE A 72 14.47 -14.69 -2.74
C PHE A 72 13.00 -14.28 -2.60
N VAL A 73 12.16 -15.11 -1.98
CA VAL A 73 10.75 -14.76 -1.69
C VAL A 73 10.67 -13.53 -0.79
N ALA A 74 11.53 -13.42 0.23
CA ALA A 74 11.57 -12.25 1.11
C ALA A 74 12.00 -10.98 0.37
N LEU A 75 13.00 -11.07 -0.53
CA LEU A 75 13.41 -9.95 -1.38
C LEU A 75 12.30 -9.54 -2.33
N LEU A 76 11.63 -10.50 -2.97
CA LEU A 76 10.46 -10.20 -3.81
C LEU A 76 9.34 -9.56 -3.01
N ALA A 77 9.09 -10.01 -1.77
CA ALA A 77 8.10 -9.42 -0.88
C ALA A 77 8.37 -7.93 -0.59
N GLN A 78 9.65 -7.52 -0.56
CA GLN A 78 10.06 -6.11 -0.40
C GLN A 78 9.88 -5.30 -1.70
N CYS A 79 9.87 -5.95 -2.87
CA CYS A 79 9.62 -5.29 -4.14
C CYS A 79 8.14 -5.01 -4.42
N PHE A 80 7.21 -5.54 -3.61
CA PHE A 80 5.79 -5.21 -3.77
C PHE A 80 5.54 -3.79 -3.27
N PRO A 81 4.95 -2.92 -4.10
CA PRO A 81 4.61 -1.58 -3.68
C PRO A 81 3.60 -1.65 -2.55
N ARG A 82 3.86 -0.89 -1.48
CA ARG A 82 2.95 -0.75 -0.35
C ARG A 82 2.15 0.53 -0.56
N PRO A 83 0.91 0.44 -1.07
CA PRO A 83 0.10 1.62 -1.23
C PRO A 83 -0.19 2.25 0.14
N GLN A 84 -0.12 3.56 0.19
CA GLN A 84 -0.37 4.39 1.36
C GLN A 84 -1.30 5.51 0.94
N ILE A 85 -2.36 5.77 1.71
CA ILE A 85 -3.21 6.95 1.56
C ILE A 85 -2.85 7.93 2.66
N LEU A 86 -2.36 9.11 2.28
CA LEU A 86 -1.90 10.13 3.21
C LEU A 86 -2.57 11.47 2.88
N PRO A 87 -2.81 12.33 3.89
CA PRO A 87 -3.15 13.71 3.61
C PRO A 87 -1.92 14.45 3.08
N TYR A 88 -2.14 15.21 2.01
CA TYR A 88 -1.16 16.08 1.39
C TYR A 88 -1.68 17.51 1.50
N PHE A 89 -0.88 18.40 2.07
CA PHE A 89 -1.30 19.76 2.45
C PHE A 89 -0.68 20.80 1.53
N GLU A 90 -1.41 21.86 1.23
CA GLU A 90 -0.94 22.95 0.38
C GLU A 90 0.27 23.69 0.97
N LYS A 91 0.41 23.67 2.30
CA LYS A 91 1.50 24.32 3.04
C LYS A 91 1.98 23.38 4.15
N ARG A 92 3.23 23.57 4.57
CA ARG A 92 3.80 22.84 5.71
C ARG A 92 3.03 23.16 7.00
N LEU A 93 2.59 22.13 7.72
CA LEU A 93 1.98 22.27 9.06
C LEU A 93 3.06 22.29 10.16
N GLY A 94 4.29 21.86 9.85
CA GLY A 94 5.46 21.97 10.73
C GLY A 94 5.53 20.87 11.79
N ASP A 95 4.46 20.71 12.56
CA ASP A 95 4.36 19.77 13.70
C ASP A 95 3.30 18.67 13.47
N ALA A 96 2.83 18.47 12.23
CA ALA A 96 2.04 17.28 11.92
C ALA A 96 2.98 16.07 12.03
N GLY A 97 2.61 15.10 12.87
CA GLY A 97 3.48 13.99 13.23
C GLY A 97 4.03 13.29 12.00
N THR A 98 5.32 13.00 12.00
CA THR A 98 6.06 12.34 10.91
C THR A 98 5.63 10.89 10.63
N TRP A 99 4.52 10.45 11.24
CA TRP A 99 4.15 9.06 11.49
C TRP A 99 2.87 8.62 10.77
N LEU A 100 2.42 9.36 9.75
CA LEU A 100 1.31 8.91 8.91
C LEU A 100 1.82 7.79 7.99
N HIS A 101 1.30 6.57 8.17
CA HIS A 101 1.67 5.39 7.38
C HIS A 101 0.67 5.13 6.25
N GLY A 102 -0.64 5.25 6.53
CA GLY A 102 -1.71 5.18 5.53
C GLY A 102 -1.90 3.83 4.84
N GLN A 103 -1.24 2.76 5.32
CA GLN A 103 -1.25 1.44 4.69
C GLN A 103 -2.53 0.68 5.02
N ALA A 104 -3.01 0.79 6.26
CA ALA A 104 -4.27 0.19 6.67
C ALA A 104 -5.46 0.87 5.97
N LEU A 105 -5.41 2.20 5.84
CA LEU A 105 -6.37 2.97 5.04
C LEU A 105 -6.35 2.59 3.58
N ALA A 106 -5.18 2.46 2.95
CA ALA A 106 -5.08 2.02 1.55
C ALA A 106 -5.70 0.63 1.35
N ARG A 107 -5.38 -0.32 2.23
CA ARG A 107 -5.89 -1.69 2.18
C ARG A 107 -7.42 -1.74 2.31
N ASN A 108 -7.98 -0.92 3.20
CA ASN A 108 -9.40 -0.93 3.50
C ASN A 108 -10.21 0.17 2.79
N CYS A 109 -9.58 0.96 1.92
CA CYS A 109 -10.17 2.15 1.29
C CYS A 109 -11.55 1.89 0.69
N ARG A 110 -11.69 0.80 -0.07
CA ARG A 110 -12.98 0.47 -0.68
C ARG A 110 -14.06 0.14 0.35
N ALA A 111 -13.73 -0.67 1.36
CA ALA A 111 -14.68 -1.04 2.41
C ALA A 111 -15.09 0.18 3.23
N LEU A 112 -14.13 1.06 3.53
CA LEU A 112 -14.35 2.34 4.20
C LEU A 112 -15.26 3.26 3.38
N ASP A 113 -15.03 3.39 2.07
CA ASP A 113 -15.87 4.21 1.20
C ASP A 113 -17.28 3.64 1.04
N GLU A 114 -17.41 2.33 0.88
CA GLU A 114 -18.71 1.65 0.80
C GLU A 114 -19.51 1.88 2.10
N ALA A 115 -18.87 1.79 3.27
CA ALA A 115 -19.51 2.10 4.54
C ALA A 115 -19.84 3.58 4.70
N ALA A 116 -18.92 4.49 4.32
CA ALA A 116 -19.17 5.92 4.38
C ALA A 116 -20.43 6.28 3.58
N MET A 117 -20.50 5.83 2.33
CA MET A 117 -21.65 6.05 1.45
C MET A 117 -22.94 5.44 2.01
N ALA A 118 -22.90 4.22 2.56
CA ALA A 118 -24.06 3.57 3.15
C ALA A 118 -24.63 4.33 4.37
N HIS A 119 -23.79 5.12 5.04
CA HIS A 119 -24.15 5.88 6.24
C HIS A 119 -24.21 7.40 6.03
N GLY A 120 -24.14 7.87 4.77
CA GLY A 120 -24.21 9.30 4.45
C GLY A 120 -22.99 10.11 4.87
N VAL A 121 -21.88 9.45 5.19
CA VAL A 121 -20.58 10.07 5.42
C VAL A 121 -19.87 10.26 4.08
N THR A 122 -19.12 11.35 3.93
CA THR A 122 -18.34 11.59 2.70
C THR A 122 -17.22 10.53 2.61
N PRO A 123 -17.11 9.76 1.51
CA PRO A 123 -16.05 8.77 1.35
C PRO A 123 -14.68 9.44 1.21
N LEU A 124 -13.60 8.74 1.61
CA LEU A 124 -12.24 9.29 1.51
C LEU A 124 -11.86 9.55 0.05
N SER A 125 -12.31 8.70 -0.88
CA SER A 125 -12.04 8.90 -2.32
C SER A 125 -12.62 10.19 -2.90
N ALA A 126 -13.56 10.86 -2.23
CA ALA A 126 -14.08 12.15 -2.66
C ALA A 126 -13.03 13.28 -2.60
N PHE A 127 -11.95 13.10 -1.82
CA PHE A 127 -10.84 14.06 -1.70
C PHE A 127 -9.70 13.79 -2.68
N GLY A 128 -9.93 12.89 -3.64
CA GLY A 128 -9.00 12.53 -4.71
C GLY A 128 -7.83 11.65 -4.26
N TYR A 129 -7.08 11.14 -5.23
CA TYR A 129 -5.81 10.43 -5.01
C TYR A 129 -4.73 10.88 -6.00
N GLY A 130 -4.96 12.01 -6.68
CA GLY A 130 -4.14 12.43 -7.82
C GLY A 130 -2.72 12.77 -7.41
N ASP A 131 -1.74 12.28 -8.16
CA ASP A 131 -0.34 12.67 -8.02
C ASP A 131 0.04 13.76 -9.05
N GLU A 132 0.48 14.93 -8.56
CA GLU A 132 0.98 16.03 -9.39
C GLU A 132 2.17 15.58 -10.24
N LEU A 133 3.02 14.68 -9.74
CA LEU A 133 4.17 14.17 -10.49
C LEU A 133 3.78 13.23 -11.62
N ALA A 134 2.67 12.51 -11.47
CA ALA A 134 2.07 11.70 -12.52
C ALA A 134 1.22 12.55 -13.50
N ARG A 135 1.17 13.88 -13.31
CA ARG A 135 0.31 14.82 -14.05
C ARG A 135 -1.17 14.50 -13.96
N GLU A 136 -1.59 13.91 -12.85
CA GLU A 136 -3.01 13.67 -12.61
C GLU A 136 -3.71 14.93 -12.14
N ALA A 137 -5.01 15.03 -12.40
CA ALA A 137 -5.82 16.12 -11.88
C ALA A 137 -5.89 16.00 -10.35
N PHE A 138 -5.26 16.93 -9.64
CA PHE A 138 -5.37 17.07 -8.21
C PHE A 138 -6.20 18.32 -7.87
N THR A 139 -7.02 18.23 -6.84
CA THR A 139 -7.88 19.34 -6.39
C THR A 139 -7.62 19.58 -4.91
N TRP A 140 -7.41 20.84 -4.54
CA TRP A 140 -7.32 21.22 -3.14
C TRP A 140 -8.72 21.32 -2.52
N HIS A 141 -8.91 20.64 -1.40
CA HIS A 141 -10.12 20.61 -0.60
C HIS A 141 -9.92 21.35 0.72
N ASP A 142 -11.01 21.83 1.29
CA ASP A 142 -11.01 22.39 2.64
C ASP A 142 -10.76 21.29 3.68
N ALA A 143 -9.78 21.47 4.56
CA ALA A 143 -9.43 20.53 5.62
C ALA A 143 -10.58 20.28 6.59
N ALA A 144 -11.46 21.27 6.83
CA ALA A 144 -12.64 21.07 7.68
C ALA A 144 -13.57 19.98 7.14
N ARG A 145 -13.74 19.91 5.80
CA ARG A 145 -14.55 18.86 5.16
C ARG A 145 -13.89 17.48 5.26
N GLY A 146 -12.57 17.43 5.16
CA GLY A 146 -11.81 16.19 5.39
C GLY A 146 -11.98 15.69 6.82
N LEU A 147 -11.86 16.60 7.78
CA LEU A 147 -12.00 16.31 9.21
C LEU A 147 -13.39 15.74 9.54
N GLU A 148 -14.46 16.33 8.98
CA GLU A 148 -15.83 15.81 9.12
C GLU A 148 -15.96 14.38 8.58
N ALA A 149 -15.34 14.08 7.43
CA ALA A 149 -15.36 12.74 6.85
C ALA A 149 -14.61 11.71 7.71
N VAL A 150 -13.42 12.06 8.21
CA VAL A 150 -12.62 11.18 9.09
C VAL A 150 -13.35 10.89 10.39
N ARG A 151 -13.90 11.91 11.05
CA ARG A 151 -14.72 11.73 12.27
C ARG A 151 -15.94 10.85 12.03
N GLY A 152 -16.61 11.05 10.89
CA GLY A 152 -17.73 10.20 10.50
C GLY A 152 -17.31 8.73 10.36
N LEU A 153 -16.13 8.44 9.81
CA LEU A 153 -15.59 7.09 9.72
C LEU A 153 -15.22 6.51 11.09
N GLU A 154 -14.61 7.31 11.96
CA GLU A 154 -14.31 6.92 13.35
C GLU A 154 -15.59 6.60 14.15
N GLU A 155 -16.71 7.27 13.90
CA GLU A 155 -17.97 6.89 14.55
C GLU A 155 -18.51 5.53 14.05
N LEU A 156 -18.18 5.15 12.81
CA LEU A 156 -18.65 3.93 12.17
C LEU A 156 -17.80 2.70 12.52
N ILE A 157 -16.47 2.83 12.57
CA ILE A 157 -15.57 1.69 12.78
C ILE A 157 -15.89 0.83 14.01
N PRO A 158 -16.18 1.40 15.20
CA PRO A 158 -16.47 0.61 16.39
C PRO A 158 -17.77 -0.20 16.25
N ARG A 159 -18.70 0.26 15.41
CA ARG A 159 -19.99 -0.38 15.14
C ARG A 159 -19.87 -1.51 14.12
N PHE A 160 -18.87 -1.45 13.24
CA PHE A 160 -18.68 -2.38 12.13
C PHE A 160 -17.27 -2.94 12.09
N ARG A 161 -16.82 -3.55 13.19
CA ARG A 161 -15.44 -4.10 13.28
C ARG A 161 -15.12 -5.14 12.21
N GLU A 162 -16.12 -5.88 11.73
CA GLU A 162 -15.96 -6.90 10.68
C GLU A 162 -15.83 -6.30 9.27
N LEU A 163 -16.02 -4.99 9.11
CA LEU A 163 -15.97 -4.31 7.81
C LEU A 163 -14.55 -4.20 7.25
N VAL A 164 -13.57 -4.05 8.14
CA VAL A 164 -12.18 -3.74 7.77
C VAL A 164 -11.23 -4.77 8.35
N ASP A 165 -10.22 -5.14 7.57
CA ASP A 165 -9.10 -5.94 8.04
C ASP A 165 -8.25 -5.08 8.99
N ASP A 166 -7.87 -5.64 10.14
CA ASP A 166 -7.06 -4.96 11.16
C ASP A 166 -7.65 -3.62 11.62
N THR A 167 -8.82 -3.71 12.26
CA THR A 167 -9.56 -2.55 12.77
C THR A 167 -8.73 -1.62 13.65
N GLY A 168 -7.80 -2.16 14.44
CA GLY A 168 -6.91 -1.36 15.30
C GLY A 168 -5.99 -0.47 14.48
N ALA A 169 -5.31 -1.02 13.48
CA ALA A 169 -4.44 -0.24 12.60
C ALA A 169 -5.21 0.81 11.79
N VAL A 170 -6.42 0.49 11.33
CA VAL A 170 -7.27 1.46 10.63
C VAL A 170 -7.68 2.60 11.56
N TRP A 171 -8.07 2.28 12.80
CA TRP A 171 -8.43 3.26 13.82
C TRP A 171 -7.28 4.22 14.11
N ASP A 172 -6.09 3.70 14.39
CA ASP A 172 -4.91 4.49 14.73
C ASP A 172 -4.51 5.42 13.55
N GLU A 173 -4.58 4.93 12.30
CA GLU A 173 -4.31 5.75 11.12
C GLU A 173 -5.37 6.84 10.89
N LEU A 174 -6.65 6.59 11.19
CA LEU A 174 -7.70 7.62 11.14
C LEU A 174 -7.45 8.70 12.19
N GLN A 175 -7.11 8.34 13.43
CA GLN A 175 -6.85 9.32 14.49
C GLN A 175 -5.66 10.24 14.14
N LEU A 176 -4.59 9.66 13.59
CA LEU A 176 -3.45 10.45 13.12
C LEU A 176 -3.85 11.40 11.99
N MET A 177 -4.74 10.95 11.08
CA MET A 177 -5.26 11.77 10.00
C MET A 177 -6.20 12.87 10.54
N GLU A 178 -7.03 12.57 11.55
CA GLU A 178 -7.89 13.52 12.24
C GLU A 178 -7.05 14.65 12.83
N ASP A 179 -6.01 14.32 13.61
CA ASP A 179 -5.10 15.29 14.22
C ASP A 179 -4.44 16.20 13.17
N ALA A 180 -4.00 15.63 12.05
CA ALA A 180 -3.37 16.39 10.98
C ALA A 180 -4.37 17.32 10.27
N LEU A 181 -5.59 16.85 10.00
CA LEU A 181 -6.66 17.63 9.38
C LEU A 181 -7.20 18.71 10.31
N ALA A 182 -7.30 18.46 11.61
CA ALA A 182 -7.68 19.44 12.61
C ALA A 182 -6.70 20.62 12.62
N LYS A 183 -5.38 20.33 12.67
CA LYS A 183 -4.33 21.35 12.56
C LYS A 183 -4.40 22.12 11.24
N ALA A 184 -4.66 21.44 10.12
CA ALA A 184 -4.81 22.09 8.83
C ALA A 184 -6.03 23.02 8.79
N ALA A 185 -7.17 22.57 9.34
CA ALA A 185 -8.40 23.34 9.43
C ALA A 185 -8.22 24.60 10.30
N GLU A 186 -7.60 24.47 11.48
CA GLU A 186 -7.27 25.60 12.36
C GLU A 186 -6.43 26.67 11.66
N ARG A 187 -5.53 26.24 10.76
CA ARG A 187 -4.62 27.11 10.01
C ARG A 187 -5.17 27.55 8.66
N GLY A 188 -6.38 27.14 8.29
CA GLY A 188 -6.96 27.41 6.97
C GLY A 188 -6.14 26.85 5.80
N VAL A 189 -5.41 25.75 6.03
CA VAL A 189 -4.60 25.08 5.00
C VAL A 189 -5.46 24.03 4.30
N ARG A 190 -5.48 24.10 2.97
CA ARG A 190 -6.18 23.10 2.14
C ARG A 190 -5.39 21.82 2.04
N PHE A 191 -6.08 20.73 1.76
CA PHE A 191 -5.49 19.40 1.61
C PHE A 191 -6.07 18.64 0.42
N CYS A 192 -5.42 17.58 0.01
CA CYS A 192 -6.01 16.50 -0.76
C CYS A 192 -5.52 15.17 -0.19
N LEU A 193 -6.17 14.07 -0.54
CA LEU A 193 -5.59 12.76 -0.29
C LEU A 193 -4.66 12.40 -1.44
N HIS A 194 -3.53 11.82 -1.08
CA HIS A 194 -2.53 11.38 -2.03
C HIS A 194 -2.20 9.92 -1.78
N MET A 195 -2.09 9.16 -2.87
CA MET A 195 -1.74 7.76 -2.83
C MET A 195 -0.27 7.61 -3.21
N ARG A 196 0.52 6.90 -2.40
CA ARG A 196 1.93 6.63 -2.72
C ARG A 196 2.24 5.16 -2.59
N CYS A 197 3.21 4.69 -3.36
CA CYS A 197 3.66 3.30 -3.35
C CYS A 197 5.11 3.12 -2.86
N SER A 198 5.79 4.22 -2.55
CA SER A 198 7.16 4.22 -2.03
C SER A 198 7.19 4.60 -0.56
N ASP A 199 8.11 4.03 0.21
CA ASP A 199 8.35 4.40 1.60
C ASP A 199 9.20 5.69 1.72
N TYR A 200 9.78 6.16 0.62
CA TYR A 200 10.66 7.33 0.59
C TYR A 200 10.22 8.36 -0.46
N THR A 201 10.32 9.64 -0.10
CA THR A 201 10.24 10.79 -1.02
C THR A 201 11.64 11.38 -1.09
N SER A 202 12.23 11.46 -2.29
CA SER A 202 13.55 12.08 -2.44
C SER A 202 13.46 13.60 -2.19
N GLY A 203 14.54 14.25 -1.75
CA GLY A 203 14.54 15.71 -1.58
C GLY A 203 14.17 16.47 -2.87
N VAL A 204 14.66 15.98 -4.01
CA VAL A 204 14.31 16.52 -5.34
C VAL A 204 12.82 16.38 -5.64
N GLU A 205 12.22 15.26 -5.25
CA GLU A 205 10.78 15.03 -5.38
C GLU A 205 9.98 15.96 -4.45
N MET A 206 10.47 16.19 -3.23
CA MET A 206 9.86 17.15 -2.29
C MET A 206 9.95 18.59 -2.80
N ASP A 207 11.05 18.97 -3.43
CA ASP A 207 11.25 20.32 -3.99
C ASP A 207 10.41 20.57 -5.24
N ALA A 208 10.14 19.52 -6.02
CA ALA A 208 9.26 19.59 -7.19
C ALA A 208 7.76 19.66 -6.83
N ARG A 209 7.42 19.22 -5.62
CA ARG A 209 6.06 19.13 -5.08
C ARG A 209 5.62 20.47 -4.49
N ARG A 210 4.38 20.91 -4.76
CA ARG A 210 3.88 22.22 -4.25
C ARG A 210 3.47 22.19 -2.78
N GLY A 211 3.08 21.03 -2.28
CA GLY A 211 2.61 20.78 -0.92
C GLY A 211 3.52 19.89 -0.07
N SER A 212 3.03 19.51 1.11
CA SER A 212 3.77 18.78 2.15
C SER A 212 2.92 17.70 2.80
N TYR A 213 3.55 16.63 3.29
CA TYR A 213 2.90 15.62 4.16
C TYR A 213 2.97 15.97 5.65
N PHE A 214 3.68 17.06 5.99
CA PHE A 214 3.97 17.53 7.35
C PHE A 214 3.65 19.01 7.50
#